data_AF-A0A6A3IJ66-F1
#
_entry.id   AF-A0A6A3IJ66-F1
#
_cell.length_a   1.000
_cell.length_b   1.000
_cell.length_c   1.000
_cell.angle_alpha   90.00
_cell.angle_beta   90.00
_cell.angle_gamma   90.00
#
_symmetry.space_group_name_H-M   'P 1'
#
loop_
_entity.id
_entity.type
_entity.pdbx_description
1 polymer ?
#
loop_
_entity_poly.entity_id
_entity_poly.type
_entity_poly.pdbx_seq_one_letter_code
_entity_poly.pdbx_strand_id
1 'polypeptide(L)'
;MHLSHLIAVAVVVAHTSATSNSTIKGDLNGWYPCADSDEGSSSQDAECAVYNAPLCYPSICEAPKSANPKVDIFFKRIPATTGDPEMAPNVWLLQGGPGDSSSGLEANMITLHSQLEGAVNVYTMDHRGTGRSTRLDCVAAQATTTGSPWGSELDPSEVPACAQDLHNKYGDLASFSVTTAATDLATFISTYTNGVNTTVYGVSYGTILVEWLMSLAPPEVTGYVFDGVAASSGAL
;
A
#
# COMPACT_ATOMS: atom_id res chain seq x y z
N MET A 1 49.55 -52.97 -15.29
CA MET A 1 48.11 -52.64 -15.33
C MET A 1 47.99 -51.12 -15.28
N HIS A 2 47.88 -50.48 -16.45
CA HIS A 2 47.67 -49.03 -16.55
C HIS A 2 46.18 -48.75 -16.41
N LEU A 3 45.79 -48.00 -15.36
CA LEU A 3 44.41 -47.61 -15.12
C LEU A 3 44.24 -46.16 -15.62
N SER A 4 43.59 -46.01 -16.77
CA SER A 4 43.26 -44.72 -17.38
C SER A 4 42.13 -44.05 -16.60
N HIS A 5 42.36 -42.86 -16.05
CA HIS A 5 41.30 -42.05 -15.44
C HIS A 5 40.52 -41.32 -16.54
N LEU A 6 39.25 -41.70 -16.72
CA LEU A 6 38.25 -40.98 -17.51
C LEU A 6 37.75 -39.78 -16.70
N ILE A 7 37.96 -38.56 -17.21
CA ILE A 7 37.38 -37.34 -16.66
C ILE A 7 36.02 -37.13 -17.33
N ALA A 8 34.95 -37.24 -16.56
CA ALA A 8 33.60 -36.88 -17.01
C ALA A 8 33.39 -35.36 -16.84
N VAL A 9 33.20 -34.65 -17.94
CA VAL A 9 32.86 -33.22 -17.93
C VAL A 9 31.34 -33.08 -17.81
N ALA A 10 30.86 -32.57 -16.68
CA ALA A 10 29.45 -32.23 -16.48
C ALA A 10 29.15 -30.90 -17.19
N VAL A 11 28.27 -30.94 -18.20
CA VAL A 11 27.77 -29.74 -18.89
C VAL A 11 26.63 -29.15 -18.04
N VAL A 12 26.86 -28.01 -17.43
CA VAL A 12 25.82 -27.23 -16.73
C VAL A 12 25.06 -26.42 -17.79
N VAL A 13 23.84 -26.84 -18.10
CA VAL A 13 22.92 -26.06 -18.95
C VAL A 13 22.26 -25.00 -18.07
N ALA A 14 22.80 -23.78 -18.10
CA ALA A 14 22.16 -22.63 -17.50
C ALA A 14 20.84 -22.34 -18.25
N HIS A 15 19.71 -22.63 -17.60
CA HIS A 15 18.40 -22.24 -18.09
C HIS A 15 18.19 -20.76 -17.72
N THR A 16 18.29 -19.87 -18.70
CA THR A 16 17.88 -18.47 -18.53
C THR A 16 16.36 -18.41 -18.56
N SER A 17 15.73 -18.48 -17.39
CA SER A 17 14.31 -18.14 -17.24
C SER A 17 14.15 -16.65 -17.48
N ALA A 18 13.54 -16.29 -18.62
CA ALA A 18 13.14 -14.93 -18.89
C ALA A 18 12.04 -14.53 -17.89
N THR A 19 12.37 -13.66 -16.94
CA THR A 19 11.38 -12.98 -16.11
C THR A 19 10.57 -12.05 -17.02
N SER A 20 9.30 -12.35 -17.21
CA SER A 20 8.37 -11.49 -17.93
C SER A 20 8.22 -10.18 -17.17
N ASN A 21 8.91 -9.14 -17.64
CA ASN A 21 8.74 -7.76 -17.19
C ASN A 21 7.42 -7.24 -17.80
N SER A 22 6.29 -7.73 -17.28
CA SER A 22 4.98 -7.22 -17.66
C SER A 22 4.88 -5.79 -17.14
N THR A 23 4.91 -4.85 -18.09
CA THR A 23 4.65 -3.42 -17.99
C THR A 23 3.77 -3.01 -16.82
N ILE A 24 4.39 -2.45 -15.77
CA ILE A 24 3.74 -1.92 -14.55
C ILE A 24 2.90 -0.66 -14.86
N LYS A 25 3.09 0.00 -16.01
CA LYS A 25 2.41 1.27 -16.32
C LYS A 25 0.88 1.17 -16.54
N GLY A 26 0.32 -0.04 -16.71
CA GLY A 26 -1.11 -0.25 -16.95
C GLY A 26 -1.98 -0.40 -15.72
N ASP A 27 -1.39 -0.48 -14.53
CA ASP A 27 -2.11 -0.80 -13.28
C ASP A 27 -2.65 0.44 -12.55
N LEU A 28 -2.30 1.66 -12.98
CA LEU A 28 -2.85 2.91 -12.43
C LEU A 28 -3.93 3.46 -13.37
N ASN A 29 -5.09 3.83 -12.84
CA ASN A 29 -6.19 4.41 -13.63
C ASN A 29 -5.99 5.88 -14.05
N GLY A 30 -4.82 6.45 -13.75
CA GLY A 30 -4.49 7.86 -13.95
C GLY A 30 -4.96 8.75 -12.80
N TRP A 31 -4.36 9.93 -12.69
CA TRP A 31 -4.79 10.96 -11.74
C TRP A 31 -6.03 11.67 -12.27
N TYR A 32 -7.05 11.79 -11.43
CA TYR A 32 -8.29 12.50 -11.73
C TYR A 32 -8.68 13.41 -10.55
N PRO A 33 -9.46 14.48 -10.76
CA PRO A 33 -9.94 15.31 -9.66
C PRO A 33 -10.70 14.47 -8.62
N CYS A 34 -10.38 14.62 -7.34
CA CYS A 34 -11.11 13.94 -6.28
C CYS A 34 -12.58 14.42 -6.23
N ALA A 35 -13.50 13.54 -5.81
CA ALA A 35 -14.91 13.92 -5.71
C ALA A 35 -15.16 14.73 -4.43
N ASP A 36 -16.05 15.74 -4.49
CA ASP A 36 -16.44 16.53 -3.32
C ASP A 36 -17.13 15.70 -2.21
N SER A 37 -17.55 14.47 -2.53
CA SER A 37 -18.18 13.53 -1.59
C SER A 37 -17.20 12.54 -0.96
N ASP A 38 -15.90 12.62 -1.27
CA ASP A 38 -14.90 11.83 -0.57
C ASP A 38 -14.89 12.30 0.89
N GLU A 39 -15.13 11.39 1.84
CA GLU A 39 -15.24 11.69 3.27
C GLU A 39 -13.98 12.45 3.73
N GLY A 40 -14.01 13.78 3.77
CA GLY A 40 -12.83 14.59 4.02
C GLY A 40 -12.97 16.04 3.52
N SER A 41 -12.02 16.89 3.89
CA SER A 41 -11.96 18.27 3.37
C SER A 41 -11.43 18.23 1.94
N SER A 42 -12.22 18.62 0.94
CA SER A 42 -11.74 18.73 -0.44
C SER A 42 -10.90 20.01 -0.60
N SER A 43 -9.62 19.86 -0.94
CA SER A 43 -8.90 20.90 -1.67
C SER A 43 -9.40 20.86 -3.11
N GLN A 44 -9.72 22.01 -3.72
CA GLN A 44 -10.15 22.07 -5.13
C GLN A 44 -9.08 21.53 -6.10
N ASP A 45 -7.83 21.44 -5.64
CA ASP A 45 -6.69 20.98 -6.43
C ASP A 45 -6.23 19.55 -6.07
N ALA A 46 -7.01 18.81 -5.27
CA ALA A 46 -6.67 17.43 -4.94
C ALA A 46 -6.96 16.47 -6.09
N GLU A 47 -6.03 15.56 -6.32
CA GLU A 47 -6.12 14.51 -7.32
C GLU A 47 -6.12 13.13 -6.65
N CYS A 48 -6.92 12.23 -7.19
CA CYS A 48 -7.12 10.88 -6.70
C CYS A 48 -6.72 9.88 -7.79
N ALA A 49 -6.31 8.70 -7.36
CA ALA A 49 -5.98 7.59 -8.26
C ALA A 49 -6.25 6.25 -7.57
N VAL A 50 -6.47 5.21 -8.38
CA VAL A 50 -6.57 3.82 -7.93
C VAL A 50 -5.51 3.00 -8.65
N TYR A 51 -4.65 2.38 -7.86
CA TYR A 51 -3.65 1.42 -8.30
C TYR A 51 -4.19 0.00 -8.09
N ASN A 52 -4.21 -0.79 -9.15
CA ASN A 52 -4.61 -2.18 -9.15
C ASN A 52 -3.39 -3.06 -8.81
N ALA A 53 -3.10 -3.17 -7.52
CA ALA A 53 -1.98 -3.89 -6.96
C ALA A 53 -2.20 -5.42 -7.04
N PRO A 54 -1.14 -6.25 -7.11
CA PRO A 54 -1.29 -7.68 -6.91
C PRO A 54 -1.86 -7.99 -5.52
N LEU A 55 -2.80 -8.93 -5.47
CA LEU A 55 -3.32 -9.46 -4.20
C LEU A 55 -2.16 -10.03 -3.37
N CYS A 56 -1.27 -10.78 -4.00
CA CYS A 56 -0.05 -11.32 -3.39
C CYS A 56 1.18 -10.92 -4.18
N TYR A 57 2.16 -10.34 -3.49
CA TYR A 57 3.51 -10.18 -4.03
C TYR A 57 4.29 -11.48 -3.88
N PRO A 58 5.18 -11.81 -4.85
CA PRO A 58 6.08 -12.95 -4.71
C PRO A 58 6.86 -12.89 -3.40
N SER A 59 7.16 -14.04 -2.80
CA SER A 59 7.84 -14.21 -1.50
C SER A 59 7.08 -13.78 -0.24
N ILE A 60 5.92 -13.12 -0.38
CA ILE A 60 5.05 -12.79 0.77
C ILE A 60 3.91 -13.79 0.91
N CYS A 61 3.16 -14.04 -0.17
CA CYS A 61 2.05 -14.99 -0.17
C CYS A 61 1.78 -15.57 -1.57
N GLU A 62 0.91 -16.57 -1.64
CA GLU A 62 0.40 -17.14 -2.89
C GLU A 62 -1.10 -16.90 -3.02
N ALA A 63 -1.50 -16.24 -4.11
CA ALA A 63 -2.92 -16.01 -4.38
C ALA A 63 -3.60 -17.33 -4.80
N PRO A 64 -4.75 -17.69 -4.21
CA PRO A 64 -5.54 -18.82 -4.69
C PRO A 64 -5.99 -18.60 -6.13
N LYS A 65 -6.03 -19.67 -6.93
CA LYS A 65 -6.51 -19.60 -8.33
C LYS A 65 -7.96 -19.10 -8.44
N SER A 66 -8.75 -19.26 -7.38
CA SER A 66 -10.14 -18.82 -7.30
C SER A 66 -10.32 -17.37 -6.87
N ALA A 67 -9.29 -16.74 -6.31
CA ALA A 67 -9.36 -15.36 -5.83
C ALA A 67 -9.11 -14.37 -6.99
N ASN A 68 -9.61 -13.15 -6.84
CA ASN A 68 -9.20 -12.06 -7.73
C ASN A 68 -7.68 -11.82 -7.54
N PRO A 69 -6.85 -11.88 -8.59
CA PRO A 69 -5.40 -11.72 -8.45
C PRO A 69 -4.97 -10.29 -8.09
N LYS A 70 -5.90 -9.33 -8.05
CA LYS A 70 -5.63 -7.92 -7.86
C LYS A 70 -6.52 -7.31 -6.78
N VAL A 71 -6.02 -6.26 -6.15
CA VAL A 71 -6.74 -5.42 -5.18
C VAL A 71 -6.58 -3.95 -5.56
N ASP A 72 -7.63 -3.18 -5.33
CA ASP A 72 -7.62 -1.74 -5.55
C ASP A 72 -7.02 -1.04 -4.32
N ILE A 73 -6.06 -0.16 -4.59
CA ILE A 73 -5.39 0.69 -3.61
C ILE A 73 -5.60 2.15 -4.03
N PHE A 74 -6.32 2.88 -3.19
CA PHE A 74 -6.62 4.30 -3.34
C PHE A 74 -5.45 5.18 -2.88
N PHE A 75 -5.15 6.17 -3.71
CA PHE A 75 -4.17 7.22 -3.46
C PHE A 75 -4.82 8.59 -3.66
N LYS A 76 -4.37 9.55 -2.86
CA LYS A 76 -4.75 10.96 -3.01
C LYS A 76 -3.50 11.83 -2.92
N ARG A 77 -3.45 12.88 -3.73
CA ARG A 77 -2.39 13.88 -3.69
C ARG A 77 -2.92 15.31 -3.79
N ILE A 78 -2.15 16.24 -3.26
CA ILE A 78 -2.24 17.67 -3.54
C ILE A 78 -0.92 18.03 -4.22
N PRO A 79 -0.92 18.28 -5.54
CA PRO A 79 0.29 18.69 -6.26
C PRO A 79 0.83 20.01 -5.73
N ALA A 80 2.14 20.21 -5.82
CA ALA A 80 2.76 21.49 -5.55
C ALA A 80 2.12 22.59 -6.42
N THR A 81 1.90 23.76 -5.84
CA THR A 81 1.35 24.93 -6.55
C THR A 81 2.40 26.01 -6.77
N THR A 82 3.54 25.90 -6.08
CA THR A 82 4.72 26.74 -6.26
C THR A 82 5.80 25.96 -6.99
N GLY A 83 6.09 26.34 -8.23
CA GLY A 83 7.09 25.66 -9.08
C GLY A 83 6.48 24.55 -9.94
N ASP A 84 7.31 23.59 -10.36
CA ASP A 84 6.90 22.44 -11.17
C ASP A 84 6.65 21.22 -10.25
N PRO A 85 5.42 20.67 -10.19
CA PRO A 85 5.11 19.46 -9.42
C PRO A 85 6.00 18.26 -9.75
N GLU A 86 6.47 18.14 -11.00
CA GLU A 86 7.35 17.04 -11.42
C GLU A 86 8.78 17.18 -10.87
N MET A 87 9.13 18.35 -10.34
CA MET A 87 10.44 18.63 -9.73
C MET A 87 10.34 18.89 -8.22
N ALA A 88 9.13 18.97 -7.67
CA ALA A 88 8.90 19.28 -6.27
C ALA A 88 9.17 18.06 -5.35
N PRO A 89 9.69 18.27 -4.12
CA PRO A 89 9.77 17.22 -3.12
C PRO A 89 8.39 16.65 -2.75
N ASN A 90 8.37 15.42 -2.27
CA ASN A 90 7.13 14.73 -1.88
C ASN A 90 7.08 14.54 -0.36
N VAL A 91 5.90 14.70 0.22
CA VAL A 91 5.60 14.30 1.60
C VAL A 91 4.41 13.35 1.61
N TRP A 92 4.58 12.17 2.17
CA TRP A 92 3.51 11.19 2.36
C TRP A 92 3.00 11.23 3.80
N LEU A 93 1.68 11.28 3.98
CA LEU A 93 1.03 11.13 5.26
C LEU A 93 0.33 9.77 5.32
N LEU A 94 0.72 8.93 6.28
CA LEU A 94 0.15 7.59 6.47
C LEU A 94 -0.67 7.54 7.76
N GLN A 95 -1.94 7.20 7.61
CA GLN A 95 -2.88 7.14 8.73
C GLN A 95 -2.61 5.95 9.64
N GLY A 96 -2.93 6.17 10.92
CA GLY A 96 -2.93 5.17 11.96
C GLY A 96 -4.19 4.31 12.01
N GLY A 97 -4.64 4.01 13.23
CA GLY A 97 -5.69 3.03 13.52
C GLY A 97 -5.09 1.87 14.34
N PRO A 98 -4.91 0.66 13.77
CA PRO A 98 -5.12 0.24 12.37
C PRO A 98 -6.59 0.25 11.93
N GLY A 99 -6.83 0.26 10.61
CA GLY A 99 -8.18 0.16 10.03
C GLY A 99 -8.79 1.49 9.61
N ASP A 100 -8.26 2.61 10.09
CA ASP A 100 -8.71 3.95 9.72
C ASP A 100 -8.36 4.27 8.26
N SER A 101 -9.20 5.07 7.62
CA SER A 101 -8.92 5.63 6.30
C SER A 101 -8.08 6.90 6.40
N SER A 102 -7.24 7.11 5.39
CA SER A 102 -6.52 8.36 5.13
C SER A 102 -7.40 9.61 5.06
N SER A 103 -8.73 9.46 4.91
CA SER A 103 -9.69 10.55 5.10
C SER A 103 -9.43 11.36 6.36
N GLY A 104 -9.06 10.68 7.46
CA GLY A 104 -8.73 11.30 8.74
C GLY A 104 -7.54 12.26 8.70
N LEU A 105 -6.68 12.16 7.67
CA LEU A 105 -5.51 13.02 7.47
C LEU A 105 -5.68 14.07 6.37
N GLU A 106 -6.80 14.09 5.64
CA GLU A 106 -6.93 15.00 4.48
C GLU A 106 -6.89 16.48 4.87
N ALA A 107 -7.43 16.84 6.04
CA ALA A 107 -7.28 18.19 6.61
C ALA A 107 -5.81 18.52 6.96
N ASN A 108 -5.05 17.53 7.43
CA ASN A 108 -3.62 17.67 7.69
C ASN A 108 -2.83 17.84 6.38
N MET A 109 -3.23 17.17 5.28
CA MET A 109 -2.61 17.37 3.97
C MET A 109 -2.73 18.83 3.52
N ILE A 110 -3.94 19.40 3.62
CA ILE A 110 -4.19 20.81 3.25
C ILE A 110 -3.37 21.75 4.13
N THR A 111 -3.39 21.51 5.44
CA THR A 111 -2.64 22.32 6.41
C THR A 111 -1.15 22.30 6.10
N LEU A 112 -0.58 21.11 5.86
CA LEU A 112 0.82 20.93 5.55
C LEU A 112 1.20 21.61 4.22
N HIS A 113 0.41 21.37 3.18
CA HIS A 113 0.63 22.00 1.87
C HIS A 113 0.62 23.53 1.98
N SER A 114 -0.34 24.10 2.73
CA SER A 114 -0.40 25.54 2.98
C SER A 114 0.78 26.06 3.80
N GLN A 115 1.20 25.35 4.85
CA GLN A 115 2.32 25.76 5.71
C GLN A 115 3.66 25.70 4.98
N LEU A 116 3.78 24.84 3.97
CA LEU A 116 4.94 24.75 3.08
C LEU A 116 4.77 25.63 1.83
N GLU A 117 3.84 26.58 1.84
CA GLU A 117 3.62 27.55 0.77
C GLU A 117 3.41 26.91 -0.61
N GLY A 118 2.82 25.70 -0.62
CA GLY A 118 2.58 24.93 -1.83
C GLY A 118 3.83 24.41 -2.54
N ALA A 119 4.98 24.36 -1.87
CA ALA A 119 6.27 24.00 -2.47
C ALA A 119 6.52 22.48 -2.57
N VAL A 120 5.60 21.63 -2.08
CA VAL A 120 5.74 20.17 -2.08
C VAL A 120 4.48 19.50 -2.59
N ASN A 121 4.63 18.32 -3.18
CA ASN A 121 3.50 17.42 -3.40
C ASN A 121 3.18 16.70 -2.09
N VAL A 122 1.92 16.72 -1.66
CA VAL A 122 1.48 15.99 -0.46
C VAL A 122 0.66 14.79 -0.89
N TYR A 123 1.03 13.60 -0.44
CA TYR A 123 0.36 12.33 -0.77
C TYR A 123 -0.23 11.66 0.47
N THR A 124 -1.24 10.84 0.25
CA THR A 124 -1.71 9.84 1.21
C THR A 124 -2.26 8.62 0.48
N MET A 125 -2.52 7.56 1.23
CA MET A 125 -3.16 6.34 0.72
C MET A 125 -4.05 5.71 1.79
N ASP A 126 -5.11 5.07 1.35
CA ASP A 126 -5.72 4.01 2.15
C ASP A 126 -4.88 2.75 1.91
N HIS A 127 -4.30 2.16 2.95
CA HIS A 127 -3.57 0.91 2.74
C HIS A 127 -4.55 -0.25 2.49
N ARG A 128 -4.10 -1.32 1.82
CA ARG A 128 -4.95 -2.48 1.52
C ARG A 128 -5.78 -2.91 2.73
N GLY A 129 -7.06 -3.16 2.50
CA GLY A 129 -8.00 -3.60 3.54
C GLY A 129 -8.69 -2.48 4.31
N THR A 130 -8.40 -1.20 4.01
CA THR A 130 -8.94 -0.04 4.74
C THR A 130 -9.59 0.95 3.79
N GLY A 131 -10.49 1.80 4.33
CA GLY A 131 -11.08 2.93 3.61
C GLY A 131 -11.57 2.58 2.20
N ARG A 132 -11.03 3.28 1.20
CA ARG A 132 -11.32 3.16 -0.23
C ARG A 132 -10.45 2.10 -0.93
N SER A 133 -9.60 1.38 -0.20
CA SER A 133 -8.64 0.40 -0.71
C SER A 133 -9.04 -1.04 -0.40
N THR A 134 -9.97 -1.60 -1.17
CA THR A 134 -10.43 -2.98 -1.00
C THR A 134 -10.71 -3.30 0.47
N ARG A 135 -11.57 -2.50 1.10
CA ARG A 135 -11.89 -2.61 2.52
C ARG A 135 -12.27 -4.05 2.89
N LEU A 136 -11.71 -4.53 4.01
CA LEU A 136 -12.09 -5.83 4.55
C LEU A 136 -13.47 -5.73 5.19
N ASP A 137 -14.49 -6.05 4.41
CA ASP A 137 -15.88 -6.13 4.85
C ASP A 137 -16.37 -7.57 4.87
N CYS A 138 -17.09 -7.92 5.93
CA CYS A 138 -17.56 -9.28 6.24
C CYS A 138 -19.07 -9.41 5.98
N VAL A 139 -19.47 -9.05 4.77
CA VAL A 139 -20.88 -8.96 4.36
C VAL A 139 -21.56 -10.33 4.38
N ALA A 140 -20.89 -11.41 3.95
CA ALA A 140 -21.53 -12.73 3.95
C ALA A 140 -21.71 -13.25 5.38
N ALA A 141 -20.81 -12.90 6.28
CA ALA A 141 -20.94 -13.15 7.72
C ALA A 141 -21.93 -12.20 8.42
N GLN A 142 -22.43 -11.15 7.74
CA GLN A 142 -23.24 -10.07 8.32
C GLN A 142 -22.55 -9.30 9.46
N ALA A 143 -21.22 -9.35 9.53
CA ALA A 143 -20.40 -8.91 10.66
C ALA A 143 -19.93 -7.44 10.58
N THR A 144 -20.41 -6.68 9.60
CA THR A 144 -20.14 -5.24 9.41
C THR A 144 -21.35 -4.54 8.78
N THR A 145 -22.55 -5.06 9.01
CA THR A 145 -23.79 -4.55 8.43
C THR A 145 -24.63 -3.84 9.48
N THR A 146 -25.65 -3.08 9.07
CA THR A 146 -26.57 -2.42 10.00
C THR A 146 -27.33 -3.39 10.91
N GLY A 147 -27.29 -4.70 10.63
CA GLY A 147 -27.85 -5.76 11.47
C GLY A 147 -26.88 -6.33 12.51
N SER A 148 -25.58 -5.96 12.48
CA SER A 148 -24.59 -6.40 13.47
C SER A 148 -24.83 -5.70 14.82
N PRO A 149 -24.42 -6.31 15.96
CA PRO A 149 -24.52 -5.70 17.28
C PRO A 149 -23.86 -4.32 17.36
N TRP A 150 -22.75 -4.11 16.65
CA TRP A 150 -21.98 -2.85 16.62
C TRP A 150 -22.09 -2.13 15.26
N GLY A 151 -23.09 -2.50 14.44
CA GLY A 151 -23.32 -1.92 13.13
C GLY A 151 -22.17 -2.20 12.15
N SER A 152 -21.52 -1.13 11.67
CA SER A 152 -20.37 -1.26 10.76
C SER A 152 -19.06 -1.65 11.45
N GLU A 153 -19.05 -1.65 12.79
CA GLU A 153 -17.94 -2.16 13.59
C GLU A 153 -18.12 -3.65 13.87
N LEU A 154 -16.99 -4.35 14.05
CA LEU A 154 -16.97 -5.78 14.31
C LEU A 154 -17.19 -6.06 15.80
N ASP A 155 -18.24 -6.80 16.14
CA ASP A 155 -18.36 -7.38 17.47
C ASP A 155 -17.38 -8.58 17.62
N PRO A 156 -16.68 -8.74 18.77
CA PRO A 156 -15.72 -9.83 18.96
C PRO A 156 -16.28 -11.23 18.72
N SER A 157 -17.58 -11.44 18.92
CA SER A 157 -18.26 -12.72 18.65
C SER A 157 -18.40 -13.02 17.15
N GLU A 158 -18.30 -12.01 16.29
CA GLU A 158 -18.44 -12.11 14.84
C GLU A 158 -17.10 -12.39 14.15
N VAL A 159 -15.97 -12.14 14.84
CA VAL A 159 -14.61 -12.30 14.31
C VAL A 159 -14.36 -13.66 13.65
N PRO A 160 -14.75 -14.82 14.22
CA PRO A 160 -14.51 -16.10 13.56
C PRO A 160 -15.25 -16.26 12.22
N ALA A 161 -16.49 -15.78 12.14
CA ALA A 161 -17.29 -15.84 10.92
C ALA A 161 -16.75 -14.86 9.87
N CYS A 162 -16.37 -13.67 10.30
CA CYS A 162 -15.72 -12.67 9.45
C CYS A 162 -14.38 -13.17 8.88
N ALA A 163 -13.52 -13.76 9.71
CA ALA A 163 -12.26 -14.35 9.26
C ALA A 163 -12.47 -15.45 8.21
N GLN A 164 -13.49 -16.30 8.38
CA GLN A 164 -13.83 -17.34 7.39
C GLN A 164 -14.36 -16.73 6.08
N ASP A 165 -15.18 -15.69 6.14
CA ASP A 165 -15.69 -14.97 4.96
C ASP A 165 -14.53 -14.37 4.14
N LEU A 166 -13.63 -13.64 4.82
CA LEU A 166 -12.43 -13.08 4.20
C LEU A 166 -11.51 -14.17 3.63
N HIS A 167 -11.31 -15.27 4.34
CA HIS A 167 -10.52 -16.40 3.85
C HIS A 167 -11.13 -17.04 2.61
N ASN A 168 -12.46 -17.18 2.55
CA ASN A 168 -13.13 -17.70 1.35
C ASN A 168 -12.96 -16.77 0.15
N LYS A 169 -12.92 -15.46 0.38
CA LYS A 169 -12.81 -14.45 -0.67
C LYS A 169 -11.38 -14.26 -1.19
N TYR A 170 -10.40 -14.23 -0.29
CA TYR A 170 -9.02 -13.85 -0.60
C TYR A 170 -8.01 -14.99 -0.42
N GLY A 171 -8.39 -16.07 0.24
CA GLY A 171 -7.48 -17.14 0.67
C GLY A 171 -6.64 -16.72 1.87
N ASP A 172 -5.33 -16.88 1.75
CA ASP A 172 -4.40 -16.47 2.79
C ASP A 172 -4.45 -14.94 2.99
N LEU A 173 -4.80 -14.52 4.22
CA LEU A 173 -4.91 -13.11 4.60
C LEU A 173 -3.54 -12.47 4.86
N ALA A 174 -2.43 -13.21 4.74
CA ALA A 174 -1.09 -12.62 4.59
C ALA A 174 -1.02 -11.61 3.42
N SER A 175 -1.91 -11.75 2.44
CA SER A 175 -2.15 -10.74 1.40
C SER A 175 -2.49 -9.35 1.96
N PHE A 176 -3.08 -9.23 3.15
CA PHE A 176 -3.39 -7.95 3.81
C PHE A 176 -2.42 -7.60 4.95
N SER A 177 -1.26 -8.26 5.01
CA SER A 177 -0.24 -7.96 6.01
C SER A 177 0.39 -6.57 5.81
N VAL A 178 1.04 -6.07 6.87
CA VAL A 178 1.77 -4.78 6.82
C VAL A 178 2.93 -4.83 5.82
N THR A 179 3.59 -5.99 5.68
CA THR A 179 4.66 -6.18 4.68
C THR A 179 4.12 -5.99 3.27
N THR A 180 2.95 -6.55 2.97
CA THR A 180 2.30 -6.40 1.66
C THR A 180 1.83 -4.96 1.42
N ALA A 181 1.26 -4.32 2.45
CA ALA A 181 0.86 -2.91 2.39
C ALA A 181 2.06 -1.97 2.15
N ALA A 182 3.20 -2.22 2.82
CA ALA A 182 4.43 -1.45 2.59
C ALA A 182 4.98 -1.67 1.18
N THR A 183 4.80 -2.87 0.63
CA THR A 183 5.22 -3.20 -0.75
C THR A 183 4.37 -2.45 -1.78
N ASP A 184 3.06 -2.25 -1.53
CA ASP A 184 2.24 -1.38 -2.38
C ASP A 184 2.80 0.03 -2.41
N LEU A 185 3.05 0.59 -1.23
CA LEU A 185 3.56 1.95 -1.08
C LEU A 185 4.93 2.11 -1.76
N ALA A 186 5.85 1.18 -1.53
CA ALA A 186 7.16 1.19 -2.18
C ALA A 186 7.04 1.11 -3.71
N THR A 187 6.21 0.18 -4.21
CA THR A 187 5.96 0.02 -5.65
C THR A 187 5.39 1.28 -6.25
N PHE A 188 4.42 1.90 -5.56
CA PHE A 188 3.77 3.12 -6.04
C PHE A 188 4.73 4.30 -6.05
N ILE A 189 5.51 4.50 -4.98
CA ILE A 189 6.53 5.54 -4.90
C ILE A 189 7.49 5.42 -6.08
N SER A 190 8.10 4.24 -6.28
CA SER A 190 9.12 4.07 -7.32
C SER A 190 8.56 4.09 -8.76
N THR A 191 7.27 3.80 -8.95
CA THR A 191 6.70 3.67 -10.31
C THR A 191 5.89 4.88 -10.77
N TYR A 192 5.15 5.53 -9.85
CA TYR A 192 4.11 6.49 -10.21
C TYR A 192 4.27 7.87 -9.57
N THR A 193 5.33 8.09 -8.79
CA THR A 193 5.72 9.44 -8.35
C THR A 193 6.75 10.04 -9.29
N ASN A 194 7.12 11.29 -9.04
CA ASN A 194 8.05 12.07 -9.87
C ASN A 194 9.53 11.67 -9.70
N GLY A 195 9.85 10.69 -8.84
CA GLY A 195 11.23 10.26 -8.58
C GLY A 195 12.09 11.26 -7.80
N VAL A 196 11.48 12.30 -7.23
CA VAL A 196 12.14 13.32 -6.40
C VAL A 196 12.13 12.88 -4.93
N ASN A 197 13.03 13.48 -4.14
CA ASN A 197 13.17 13.28 -2.70
C ASN A 197 11.81 13.18 -2.00
N THR A 198 11.58 12.05 -1.36
CA THR A 198 10.34 11.72 -0.68
C THR A 198 10.57 11.60 0.83
N THR A 199 9.73 12.26 1.63
CA THR A 199 9.65 12.09 3.08
C THR A 199 8.35 11.37 3.42
N VAL A 200 8.40 10.37 4.29
CA VAL A 200 7.21 9.61 4.72
C VAL A 200 6.96 9.84 6.20
N TYR A 201 5.77 10.34 6.52
CA TYR A 201 5.30 10.65 7.86
C TYR A 201 4.19 9.67 8.24
N GLY A 202 4.40 8.89 9.30
CA GLY A 202 3.42 7.95 9.82
C GLY A 202 2.88 8.38 11.18
N VAL A 203 1.57 8.23 11.38
CA VAL A 203 0.90 8.48 12.66
C VAL A 203 0.42 7.17 13.27
N SER A 204 0.68 6.93 14.56
CA SER A 204 0.16 5.77 15.30
C SER A 204 0.49 4.46 14.57
N TYR A 205 -0.47 3.59 14.24
CA TYR A 205 -0.20 2.39 13.43
C TYR A 205 0.54 2.67 12.11
N GLY A 206 0.37 3.86 11.52
CA GLY A 206 1.11 4.29 10.34
C GLY A 206 2.64 4.28 10.55
N THR A 207 3.13 4.38 11.79
CA THR A 207 4.56 4.22 12.10
C THR A 207 5.05 2.81 11.83
N ILE A 208 4.23 1.78 12.05
CA ILE A 208 4.58 0.39 11.70
C ILE A 208 4.70 0.27 10.18
N LEU A 209 3.80 0.88 9.41
CA LEU A 209 3.87 0.88 7.95
C LEU A 209 5.15 1.58 7.44
N VAL A 210 5.55 2.69 8.09
CA VAL A 210 6.82 3.37 7.81
C VAL A 210 8.03 2.48 8.13
N GLU A 211 8.04 1.76 9.25
CA GLU A 211 9.13 0.81 9.57
C GLU A 211 9.29 -0.27 8.50
N TRP A 212 8.19 -0.84 8.02
CA TRP A 212 8.24 -1.83 6.93
C TRP A 212 8.69 -1.20 5.61
N LEU A 213 8.25 0.01 5.28
CA LEU A 213 8.75 0.73 4.10
C LEU A 213 10.26 0.98 4.19
N MET A 214 10.76 1.36 5.38
CA MET A 214 12.19 1.52 5.64
C MET A 214 12.97 0.23 5.38
N SER A 215 12.42 -0.93 5.77
CA SER A 215 13.06 -2.23 5.53
C SER A 215 13.19 -2.57 4.03
N LEU A 216 12.28 -2.05 3.20
CA LEU A 216 12.33 -2.19 1.74
C LEU A 216 13.30 -1.20 1.09
N ALA A 217 13.68 -0.14 1.80
CA ALA A 217 14.65 0.88 1.39
C ALA A 217 14.46 1.42 -0.06
N PRO A 218 13.25 1.89 -0.45
CA PRO A 218 13.07 2.53 -1.75
C PRO A 218 13.98 3.76 -1.87
N PRO A 219 14.77 3.87 -2.97
CA PRO A 219 15.83 4.88 -3.09
C PRO A 219 15.30 6.32 -3.12
N GLU A 220 14.04 6.52 -3.50
CA GLU A 220 13.39 7.84 -3.53
C GLU A 220 13.07 8.36 -2.11
N VAL A 221 12.95 7.48 -1.11
CA VAL A 221 12.60 7.86 0.24
C VAL A 221 13.85 8.25 1.04
N THR A 222 13.95 9.54 1.31
CA THR A 222 15.13 10.19 1.91
C THR A 222 14.89 10.66 3.34
N GLY A 223 13.65 10.61 3.83
CA GLY A 223 13.27 11.03 5.17
C GLY A 223 12.10 10.23 5.73
N TYR A 224 12.12 10.02 7.04
CA TYR A 224 11.07 9.31 7.78
C TYR A 224 10.71 10.10 9.03
N VAL A 225 9.41 10.21 9.31
CA VAL A 225 8.89 10.85 10.52
C VAL A 225 7.87 9.92 11.17
N PHE A 226 7.97 9.79 12.49
CA PHE A 226 7.12 8.93 13.30
C PHE A 226 6.43 9.76 14.37
N ASP A 227 5.11 9.82 14.34
CA ASP A 227 4.30 10.54 15.31
C ASP A 227 3.35 9.57 16.04
N GLY A 228 3.30 9.65 17.37
CA GLY A 228 2.53 8.69 18.18
C GLY A 228 3.04 7.24 18.03
N VAL A 229 4.35 7.05 18.14
CA VAL A 229 5.07 5.81 17.77
C VAL A 229 4.45 4.51 18.30
N ALA A 230 4.09 3.63 17.36
CA ALA A 230 3.98 2.20 17.55
C ALA A 230 5.18 1.51 16.87
N ALA A 231 5.85 0.61 17.58
CA ALA A 231 7.02 -0.11 17.06
C ALA A 231 6.69 -1.58 16.86
N SER A 232 7.16 -2.16 15.75
CA SER A 232 7.19 -3.61 15.59
C SER A 232 8.16 -4.23 16.59
N SER A 233 7.91 -5.48 17.02
CA SER A 233 8.78 -6.18 17.98
C SER A 233 10.13 -6.62 17.41
N GLY A 234 10.51 -6.13 16.21
CA GLY A 234 11.84 -6.34 15.61
C GLY A 234 12.15 -7.77 15.15
N ALA A 235 11.16 -8.67 15.08
CA ALA A 235 11.33 -10.00 14.50
C ALA A 235 11.05 -9.91 12.99
N LEU A 236 12.12 -9.70 12.21
CA LEU A 236 12.16 -9.89 10.76
C LEU A 236 12.70 -11.29 10.45
#